data_AF-A0A662EF85-F1
#
_entry.id   AF-A0A662EF85-F1
#
_cell.length_a   1.000
_cell.length_b   1.000
_cell.length_c   1.000
_cell.angle_alpha   90.00
_cell.angle_beta   90.00
_cell.angle_gamma   90.00
#
_symmetry.space_group_name_H-M   'P 1'
#
loop_
_entity.id
_entity.type
_entity.pdbx_description
1 polymer ?
#
loop_
_entity_poly.entity_id
_entity_poly.type
_entity_poly.pdbx_seq_one_letter_code
_entity_poly.pdbx_strand_id
1 'polypeptide(L)'
;MNCREARELLPWLAAGTLPPEEMGGLLAHLAGCPACRAELAQEVRLSQEVRAAMESLPGAPKGTWERVLARTRGIPIGKLELGSFLVGLSFGLSLRGGRLPLSGELEVLGRKVPLFEIEGGAR
;
A
#
# COMPACT_ATOMS: atom_id res chain seq x y z
N MET A 1 -11.21 20.61 24.67
CA MET A 1 -11.52 19.20 24.40
C MET A 1 -12.14 18.55 25.63
N ASN A 2 -13.17 17.74 25.42
CA ASN A 2 -13.82 16.92 26.44
C ASN A 2 -13.25 15.48 26.49
N CYS A 3 -13.67 14.68 27.47
CA CYS A 3 -13.15 13.31 27.62
C CYS A 3 -13.51 12.39 26.45
N ARG A 4 -14.66 12.61 25.79
CA ARG A 4 -15.09 11.79 24.65
C ARG A 4 -14.16 12.01 23.44
N GLU A 5 -13.94 13.27 23.09
CA GLU A 5 -12.98 13.67 22.04
C GLU A 5 -11.59 13.13 22.37
N ALA A 6 -11.14 13.27 23.63
CA ALA A 6 -9.83 12.76 24.04
C ALA A 6 -9.69 11.26 23.80
N ARG A 7 -10.71 10.47 24.19
CA ARG A 7 -10.75 9.01 24.01
C ARG A 7 -10.67 8.60 22.55
N GLU A 8 -11.32 9.32 21.65
CA GLU A 8 -11.25 9.05 20.21
C GLU A 8 -9.83 9.28 19.67
N LEU A 9 -9.02 10.11 20.33
CA LEU A 9 -7.64 10.43 19.94
C LEU A 9 -6.55 9.56 20.59
N LEU A 10 -6.84 8.90 21.73
CA LEU A 10 -5.84 8.09 22.45
C LEU A 10 -5.23 6.96 21.62
N PRO A 11 -5.99 6.18 20.81
CA PRO A 11 -5.41 5.11 20.01
C PRO A 11 -4.38 5.63 18.99
N TRP A 12 -4.65 6.78 18.37
CA TRP A 12 -3.73 7.41 17.41
C TRP A 12 -2.47 7.92 18.10
N LEU A 13 -2.59 8.48 19.31
CA LEU A 13 -1.44 8.86 20.12
C LEU A 13 -0.59 7.63 20.50
N ALA A 14 -1.24 6.56 20.96
CA ALA A 14 -0.58 5.31 21.34
C ALA A 14 0.09 4.60 20.14
N ALA A 15 -0.46 4.74 18.94
CA ALA A 15 0.13 4.23 17.71
C ALA A 15 1.24 5.14 17.15
N GLY A 16 1.40 6.37 17.66
CA GLY A 16 2.36 7.36 17.17
C GLY A 16 1.96 7.98 15.83
N THR A 17 0.68 7.95 15.48
CA THR A 17 0.13 8.44 14.21
C THR A 17 -0.81 9.63 14.37
N LEU A 18 -0.90 10.21 15.57
CA LEU A 18 -1.75 11.37 15.82
C LEU A 18 -1.17 12.62 15.10
N PRO A 19 -2.00 13.35 14.33
CA PRO A 19 -1.56 14.58 13.68
C PRO A 19 -1.12 15.67 14.67
N PRO A 20 -0.11 16.50 14.34
CA PRO A 20 0.39 17.55 15.23
C PRO A 20 -0.65 18.57 15.68
N GLU A 21 -1.64 18.88 14.83
CA GLU A 21 -2.70 19.85 15.09
C GLU A 21 -3.64 19.42 16.24
N GLU A 22 -3.83 18.12 16.46
CA GLU A 22 -4.68 17.59 17.53
C GLU A 22 -3.89 17.31 18.82
N MET A 23 -2.56 17.18 18.70
CA MET A 23 -1.65 16.85 19.80
C MET A 23 -1.74 17.85 20.96
N GLY A 24 -1.70 19.15 20.66
CA GLY A 24 -1.66 20.20 21.69
C GLY A 24 -2.89 20.19 22.59
N GLY A 25 -4.08 20.06 21.99
CA GLY A 25 -5.33 19.95 22.74
C GLY A 25 -5.33 18.70 23.62
N LEU A 26 -4.87 17.57 23.09
CA LEU A 26 -4.93 16.28 23.79
C LEU A 26 -4.00 16.26 24.99
N LEU A 27 -2.78 16.76 24.84
CA LEU A 27 -1.82 16.87 25.93
C LEU A 27 -2.33 17.80 27.03
N ALA A 28 -2.97 18.92 26.68
CA ALA A 28 -3.58 19.80 27.66
C ALA A 28 -4.70 19.11 28.47
N HIS A 29 -5.54 18.30 27.80
CA HIS A 29 -6.57 17.52 28.48
C HIS A 29 -5.96 16.43 29.39
N LEU A 30 -4.96 15.70 28.90
CA LEU A 30 -4.26 14.66 29.65
C LEU A 30 -3.52 15.20 30.88
N ALA A 31 -3.09 16.46 30.87
CA ALA A 31 -2.53 17.10 32.07
C ALA A 31 -3.58 17.23 33.19
N GLY A 32 -4.85 17.50 32.85
CA GLY A 32 -5.94 17.70 33.80
C GLY A 32 -6.75 16.45 34.16
N CYS A 33 -6.78 15.43 33.30
CA CYS A 33 -7.71 14.30 33.45
C CYS A 33 -7.01 12.97 33.79
N PRO A 34 -7.09 12.48 35.05
CA PRO A 34 -6.48 11.20 35.43
C PRO A 34 -7.15 9.98 34.76
N ALA A 35 -8.44 10.03 34.48
CA ALA A 35 -9.15 8.94 33.81
C ALA A 35 -8.62 8.72 32.39
N CYS A 36 -8.49 9.78 31.59
CA CYS A 36 -7.92 9.68 30.24
C CYS A 36 -6.44 9.29 30.24
N ARG A 37 -5.66 9.65 31.27
CA ARG A 37 -4.28 9.13 31.43
C ARG A 37 -4.26 7.62 31.68
N ALA A 38 -5.17 7.11 32.51
CA ALA A 38 -5.28 5.68 32.79
C ALA A 38 -5.69 4.89 31.54
N GLU A 39 -6.60 5.44 30.72
CA GLU A 39 -6.98 4.87 29.44
C GLU A 39 -5.83 4.89 28.43
N LEU A 40 -5.09 6.01 28.31
CA LEU A 40 -3.90 6.08 27.46
C LEU A 40 -2.88 5.01 27.84
N ALA A 41 -2.68 4.76 29.13
CA ALA A 41 -1.77 3.70 29.58
C ALA A 41 -2.26 2.29 29.17
N GLN A 42 -3.58 2.07 29.04
CA GLN A 42 -4.13 0.82 28.52
C GLN A 42 -3.91 0.71 27.00
N GLU A 43 -4.18 1.78 26.25
CA GLU A 43 -3.95 1.84 24.80
C GLU A 43 -2.48 1.61 24.44
N VAL A 44 -1.55 2.22 25.18
CA VAL A 44 -0.11 2.01 24.98
C VAL A 44 0.30 0.56 25.23
N ARG A 45 -0.22 -0.07 26.30
CA ARG A 45 0.05 -1.49 26.58
C ARG A 45 -0.47 -2.38 25.46
N LEU A 46 -1.71 -2.17 25.02
CA LEU A 46 -2.31 -2.95 23.94
C LEU A 46 -1.51 -2.80 22.63
N SER A 47 -1.13 -1.57 22.27
CA SER A 47 -0.30 -1.28 21.09
C SER A 47 1.05 -2.03 21.13
N GLN A 48 1.69 -2.06 22.31
CA GLN A 48 2.95 -2.81 22.51
C GLN A 48 2.76 -4.32 22.40
N GLU A 49 1.70 -4.87 22.99
CA GLU A 49 1.38 -6.31 22.91
C GLU A 49 1.11 -6.73 21.46
N VAL A 50 0.32 -5.95 20.72
CA VAL A 50 0.05 -6.19 19.29
C VAL A 50 1.33 -6.10 18.47
N ARG A 51 2.18 -5.08 18.69
CA ARG A 51 3.46 -4.96 17.99
C ARG A 51 4.36 -6.15 18.27
N ALA A 52 4.51 -6.56 19.52
CA ALA A 52 5.33 -7.71 19.89
C ALA A 52 4.80 -9.01 19.26
N ALA A 53 3.47 -9.20 19.24
CA ALA A 53 2.85 -10.34 18.58
C ALA A 53 3.13 -10.32 17.07
N MET A 54 3.01 -9.17 16.41
CA MET A 54 3.31 -9.02 14.97
C MET A 54 4.78 -9.30 14.65
N GLU A 55 5.71 -8.82 15.48
CA GLU A 55 7.15 -9.05 15.31
C GLU A 55 7.53 -10.54 15.49
N SER A 56 6.76 -11.28 16.30
CA SER A 56 6.96 -12.72 16.48
C SER A 56 6.49 -13.57 15.29
N LEU A 57 5.68 -13.00 14.39
CA LEU A 57 5.20 -13.74 13.22
C LEU A 57 6.33 -13.99 12.22
N PRO A 58 6.37 -15.18 11.60
CA PRO A 58 7.32 -15.43 10.53
C PRO A 58 7.06 -14.44 9.38
N GLY A 59 8.12 -13.80 8.91
CA GLY A 59 8.06 -12.96 7.72
C GLY A 59 7.56 -13.74 6.50
N ALA A 60 7.02 -13.02 5.52
CA ALA A 60 6.56 -13.65 4.29
C ALA A 60 7.71 -14.45 3.63
N PRO A 61 7.47 -15.71 3.20
CA PRO A 61 8.48 -16.48 2.50
C PRO A 61 9.03 -15.72 1.29
N LYS A 62 10.31 -15.93 0.96
CA LYS A 62 10.90 -15.38 -0.29
C LYS A 62 10.03 -15.75 -1.50
N GLY A 63 9.86 -14.84 -2.46
CA GLY A 63 9.02 -15.10 -3.63
C GLY A 63 7.51 -14.86 -3.41
N THR A 64 7.07 -14.47 -2.21
CA THR A 64 5.63 -14.26 -1.94
C THR A 64 5.07 -13.06 -2.69
N TRP A 65 5.84 -11.97 -2.80
CA TRP A 65 5.39 -10.79 -3.54
C TRP A 65 5.25 -11.06 -5.04
N GLU A 66 6.20 -11.79 -5.62
CA GLU A 66 6.21 -12.23 -7.01
C GLU A 66 5.00 -13.13 -7.30
N ARG A 67 4.65 -14.04 -6.38
CA ARG A 67 3.44 -14.87 -6.50
C ARG A 67 2.15 -14.06 -6.43
N VAL A 68 2.09 -13.05 -5.55
CA VAL A 68 0.94 -12.14 -5.45
C VAL A 68 0.80 -11.30 -6.72
N LEU A 69 1.90 -10.73 -7.21
CA LEU A 69 1.94 -9.97 -8.47
C LEU A 69 1.52 -10.83 -9.67
N ALA A 70 2.06 -12.04 -9.79
CA ALA A 70 1.70 -12.99 -10.85
C ALA A 70 0.20 -13.28 -10.90
N ARG A 71 -0.44 -13.33 -9.72
CA ARG A 71 -1.86 -13.64 -9.58
C ARG A 71 -2.78 -12.43 -9.81
N THR A 72 -2.35 -11.24 -9.40
CA THR A 72 -3.17 -10.02 -9.41
C THR A 72 -2.99 -9.18 -10.67
N ARG A 73 -1.74 -8.97 -11.11
CA ARG A 73 -1.38 -8.08 -12.24
C ARG A 73 -0.75 -8.81 -13.43
N GLY A 74 -0.35 -10.07 -13.25
CA GLY A 74 0.48 -10.78 -14.22
C GLY A 74 1.95 -10.39 -14.08
N ILE A 75 2.85 -11.30 -14.41
CA ILE A 75 4.30 -11.09 -14.37
C ILE A 75 4.72 -10.40 -15.67
N PRO A 76 5.28 -9.17 -15.68
CA PRO A 76 5.80 -8.58 -16.91
C PRO A 76 7.00 -9.42 -17.38
N ILE A 77 6.89 -10.05 -18.56
CA ILE A 77 7.95 -10.91 -19.12
C ILE A 77 8.84 -10.18 -20.13
N GLY A 78 8.47 -8.98 -20.57
CA GLY A 78 9.29 -8.16 -21.44
C GLY A 78 8.55 -7.01 -22.09
N LYS A 79 9.30 -6.04 -22.61
CA LYS A 79 8.83 -4.95 -23.46
C LYS A 79 9.54 -5.07 -24.80
N LEU A 80 8.79 -5.13 -25.91
CA LEU A 80 9.34 -5.06 -27.26
C LEU A 80 9.13 -3.65 -27.80
N GLU A 81 10.21 -2.97 -28.17
CA GLU A 81 10.16 -1.66 -28.83
C GLU A 81 10.48 -1.86 -30.33
N LEU A 82 9.51 -1.56 -31.19
CA LEU A 82 9.63 -1.59 -32.64
C LEU A 82 9.44 -0.16 -33.17
N GLY A 83 10.52 0.55 -33.49
CA GLY A 83 10.45 1.87 -34.13
C GLY A 83 11.69 2.73 -34.00
N SER A 84 11.65 3.92 -34.60
CA SER A 84 12.72 4.95 -34.57
C SER A 84 12.25 6.19 -33.80
N PHE A 85 13.19 7.09 -33.48
CA PHE A 85 13.11 8.22 -32.53
C PHE A 85 11.86 9.16 -32.59
N LEU A 86 10.99 9.04 -33.58
CA LEU A 86 9.79 9.88 -33.76
C LEU A 86 8.45 9.11 -33.69
N VAL A 87 8.46 7.81 -33.99
CA VAL A 87 7.28 6.91 -33.95
C VAL A 87 7.75 5.53 -33.48
N GLY A 88 7.31 5.13 -32.30
CA GLY A 88 7.67 3.85 -31.68
C GLY A 88 6.43 3.03 -31.34
N LEU A 89 6.44 1.74 -31.66
CA LEU A 89 5.42 0.80 -31.20
C LEU A 89 6.02 0.00 -30.04
N SER A 90 5.39 0.07 -28.87
CA SER A 90 5.80 -0.70 -27.70
C SER A 90 4.77 -1.75 -27.31
N PHE A 91 5.21 -2.99 -27.11
CA PHE A 91 4.36 -4.09 -26.67
C PHE A 91 4.77 -4.50 -25.26
N GLY A 92 3.81 -4.49 -24.34
CA GLY A 92 3.95 -5.07 -23.01
C GLY A 92 3.50 -6.53 -23.04
N LEU A 93 4.38 -7.43 -22.59
CA LEU A 93 4.05 -8.85 -22.42
C LEU A 93 3.92 -9.14 -20.93
N SER A 94 2.80 -9.71 -20.49
CA SER A 94 2.66 -10.19 -19.12
C SER A 94 2.09 -11.60 -19.04
N LEU A 95 2.44 -12.34 -17.99
CA LEU A 95 2.05 -13.74 -17.77
C LEU A 95 1.14 -13.86 -16.56
N ARG A 96 -0.13 -14.24 -16.76
CA ARG A 96 -1.16 -14.34 -15.72
C ARG A 96 -1.80 -15.73 -15.76
N GLY A 97 -1.49 -16.58 -14.78
CA GLY A 97 -2.14 -17.89 -14.62
C GLY A 97 -2.03 -18.82 -15.84
N GLY A 98 -0.90 -18.79 -16.56
CA GLY A 98 -0.69 -19.57 -17.79
C GLY A 98 -1.22 -18.93 -19.08
N ARG A 99 -1.86 -17.75 -18.98
CA ARG A 99 -2.25 -16.91 -20.12
C ARG A 99 -1.25 -15.79 -20.33
N LEU A 100 -1.06 -15.37 -21.57
CA LEU A 100 -0.11 -14.33 -21.96
C LEU A 100 -0.85 -13.09 -22.48
N PRO A 101 -1.46 -12.24 -21.63
CA PRO A 101 -2.03 -10.99 -22.08
C PRO A 101 -0.99 -10.09 -22.76
N LEU A 102 -1.34 -9.62 -23.97
CA LEU A 102 -0.55 -8.74 -24.83
C LEU A 102 -1.16 -7.34 -24.78
N SER A 103 -0.41 -6.34 -24.33
CA SER A 103 -0.79 -4.93 -24.45
C SER A 103 0.06 -4.21 -25.49
N GLY A 104 -0.55 -3.39 -26.33
CA GLY A 104 0.13 -2.55 -27.31
C GLY A 104 -0.06 -1.07 -26.98
N GLU A 105 1.05 -0.32 -26.93
CA GLU A 105 1.09 1.14 -26.78
C GLU A 105 1.86 1.75 -27.96
N LEU A 106 1.30 2.76 -28.62
CA LEU A 106 1.97 3.56 -29.65
C LEU A 106 2.51 4.85 -29.06
N GLU A 107 3.79 5.13 -29.27
CA GLU A 107 4.40 6.42 -28.93
C GLU A 107 4.47 7.31 -30.17
N VAL A 108 3.76 8.44 -30.11
CA VAL A 108 3.73 9.46 -31.17
C VAL A 108 4.15 10.78 -30.56
N LEU A 109 5.27 11.36 -31.02
CA LEU A 109 5.80 12.65 -30.53
C LEU A 109 5.98 12.68 -29.00
N GLY A 110 6.46 11.58 -28.41
CA GLY A 110 6.69 11.45 -26.96
C GLY A 110 5.41 11.21 -26.12
N ARG A 111 4.25 11.03 -26.75
CA ARG A 111 2.99 10.69 -26.07
C ARG A 111 2.63 9.23 -26.33
N LYS A 112 2.37 8.50 -25.25
CA LYS A 112 1.92 7.10 -25.29
C LYS A 112 0.41 7.02 -25.48
N VAL A 113 -0.02 6.27 -26.49
CA VAL A 113 -1.42 6.02 -26.84
C VAL A 113 -1.67 4.52 -26.73
N PRO A 114 -2.56 4.06 -25.83
CA PRO A 114 -2.90 2.64 -25.75
C PRO A 114 -3.64 2.23 -27.03
N LEU A 115 -3.23 1.12 -27.65
CA LEU A 115 -3.85 0.61 -28.87
C LEU A 115 -4.81 -0.54 -28.61
N PHE A 116 -4.39 -1.52 -27.81
CA PHE A 116 -5.18 -2.72 -27.51
C PHE A 116 -4.65 -3.44 -26.27
N GLU A 117 -5.53 -4.22 -25.64
CA GLU A 117 -5.20 -5.21 -24.63
C GLU A 117 -5.90 -6.51 -25.04
N ILE A 118 -5.12 -7.55 -25.34
CA ILE A 118 -5.62 -8.86 -25.74
C ILE A 118 -5.35 -9.82 -24.58
N GLU A 119 -6.40 -10.42 -24.01
CA GLU A 119 -6.24 -11.53 -23.09
C GLU A 119 -5.73 -12.76 -23.86
N GLY A 120 -4.44 -13.08 -23.72
CA GLY A 120 -3.82 -14.18 -24.47
C GLY A 120 -4.45 -15.53 -24.16
N GLY A 121 -5.24 -16.05 -25.10
CA GLY A 121 -5.63 -17.44 -25.17
C GLY A 121 -4.90 -18.11 -26.33
N ALA A 122 -3.86 -18.89 -26.04
CA ALA A 122 -3.44 -19.95 -26.93
C ALA A 122 -4.28 -21.20 -26.57
N ARG A 123 -5.01 -21.75 -27.54
CA ARG A 123 -5.40 -23.16 -27.50
C ARG A 123 -4.18 -24.01 -27.85
#